data_AF-A0A9X3L7W5-F1
#
_entry.id   AF-A0A9X3L7W5-F1
#
_cell.length_a   1.000
_cell.length_b   1.000
_cell.length_c   1.000
_cell.angle_alpha   90.00
_cell.angle_beta   90.00
_cell.angle_gamma   90.00
#
_symmetry.space_group_name_H-M   'P 1'
#
loop_
_entity.id
_entity.type
_entity.pdbx_description
1 polymer ?
#
loop_
_entity_poly.entity_id
_entity_poly.type
_entity_poly.pdbx_seq_one_letter_code
_entity_poly.pdbx_strand_id
1 'polypeptide(L)'
;MPITYNVHSGIQLENDIRFTLEVFPNNPHIKAAGQMITDSDSNAFIYLLEDETEYHYLKFGQEVWPLLVNTLKAVEDPSLQIGEKELTLLGFKEELNMLIFNIEGNDNYGADFSRAVEEAFSEILKA
;
A
#
# COMPACT_ATOMS: atom_id res chain seq x y z
N MET A 1 -4.46 -17.27 -10.52
CA MET A 1 -3.17 -16.55 -10.55
C MET A 1 -3.55 -15.17 -10.10
N PRO A 2 -3.03 -14.68 -8.97
CA PRO A 2 -3.48 -13.44 -8.38
C PRO A 2 -3.34 -12.30 -9.40
N ILE A 3 -4.38 -11.47 -9.53
CA ILE A 3 -4.31 -10.28 -10.35
C ILE A 3 -3.55 -9.21 -9.57
N THR A 4 -2.60 -8.55 -10.23
CA THR A 4 -1.91 -7.39 -9.66
C THR A 4 -2.44 -6.11 -10.26
N TYR A 5 -2.97 -5.23 -9.42
CA TYR A 5 -3.40 -3.88 -9.72
C TYR A 5 -2.31 -2.90 -9.28
N ASN A 6 -1.70 -2.19 -10.23
CA ASN A 6 -0.67 -1.20 -9.91
C ASN A 6 -1.31 0.15 -9.58
N VAL A 7 -0.91 0.74 -8.47
CA VAL A 7 -1.33 2.07 -8.05
C VAL A 7 -0.31 3.08 -8.55
N HIS A 8 -0.75 3.98 -9.43
CA HIS A 8 0.12 5.00 -10.03
C HIS A 8 -0.17 6.42 -9.50
N SER A 9 -1.31 6.61 -8.85
CA SER A 9 -1.73 7.93 -8.37
C SER A 9 -2.77 7.83 -7.25
N GLY A 10 -2.97 8.97 -6.59
CA GLY A 10 -4.01 9.15 -5.59
C GLY A 10 -4.22 10.64 -5.32
N ILE A 11 -5.31 10.94 -4.60
CA ILE A 11 -5.71 12.28 -4.22
C ILE A 11 -5.60 12.37 -2.69
N GLN A 12 -4.89 13.40 -2.21
CA GLN A 12 -4.92 13.77 -0.80
C GLN A 12 -6.27 14.41 -0.47
N LEU A 13 -6.98 13.81 0.47
CA LEU A 13 -8.20 14.36 1.05
C LEU A 13 -7.90 14.91 2.46
N GLU A 14 -8.93 15.44 3.12
CA GLU A 14 -8.80 16.05 4.45
C GLU A 14 -8.32 15.03 5.49
N ASN A 15 -8.88 13.81 5.47
CA ASN A 15 -8.65 12.82 6.51
C ASN A 15 -7.91 11.57 6.05
N ASP A 16 -7.80 11.34 4.73
CA ASP A 16 -7.25 10.14 4.13
C ASP A 16 -6.58 10.41 2.76
N ILE A 17 -6.05 9.34 2.16
CA ILE A 17 -5.62 9.32 0.75
C ILE A 17 -6.59 8.42 -0.01
N ARG A 18 -7.06 8.90 -1.16
CA ARG A 18 -7.80 8.08 -2.11
C ARG A 18 -6.92 7.67 -3.27
N PHE A 19 -6.54 6.40 -3.33
CA PHE A 19 -5.79 5.83 -4.46
C PHE A 19 -6.68 5.58 -5.67
N THR A 20 -6.08 5.70 -6.85
CA THR A 20 -6.74 5.45 -8.14
C THR A 20 -5.99 4.42 -8.94
N LEU A 21 -6.74 3.60 -9.69
CA LEU A 21 -6.22 2.60 -10.61
C LEU A 21 -6.45 3.02 -12.05
N GLU A 22 -5.51 2.69 -12.92
CA GLU A 22 -5.73 2.76 -14.38
C GLU A 22 -6.66 1.65 -14.86
N VAL A 23 -6.56 0.47 -14.25
CA VAL A 23 -7.37 -0.72 -14.56
C VAL A 23 -8.12 -1.15 -13.31
N PHE A 24 -9.44 -1.12 -13.38
CA PHE A 24 -10.30 -1.48 -12.25
C PHE A 24 -10.54 -2.99 -12.18
N PRO A 25 -10.62 -3.57 -10.97
CA PRO A 25 -11.16 -4.90 -10.78
C PRO A 25 -12.58 -5.00 -11.36
N ASN A 26 -12.80 -5.91 -12.30
CA ASN A 26 -14.16 -6.27 -12.75
C ASN A 26 -14.78 -7.33 -11.82
N ASN A 27 -14.59 -7.16 -10.51
CA ASN A 27 -15.14 -8.04 -9.48
C ASN A 27 -15.86 -7.19 -8.42
N PRO A 28 -17.20 -7.23 -8.36
CA PRO A 28 -17.95 -6.46 -7.37
C PRO A 28 -17.82 -7.00 -5.93
N HIS A 29 -17.23 -8.18 -5.75
CA HIS A 29 -17.03 -8.84 -4.46
C HIS A 29 -15.63 -8.63 -3.87
N ILE A 30 -14.79 -7.82 -4.51
CA ILE A 30 -13.45 -7.53 -3.99
C ILE A 30 -13.53 -6.79 -2.66
N LYS A 31 -12.73 -7.23 -1.69
CA LYS A 31 -12.66 -6.70 -0.33
C LYS A 31 -11.22 -6.44 0.08
N ALA A 32 -11.08 -5.59 1.08
CA ALA A 32 -9.81 -5.36 1.74
C ALA A 32 -9.52 -6.54 2.67
N ALA A 33 -8.35 -7.17 2.54
CA ALA A 33 -7.97 -8.31 3.38
C ALA A 33 -7.28 -7.88 4.69
N GLY A 34 -6.92 -6.60 4.84
CA GLY A 34 -6.31 -6.06 6.05
C GLY A 34 -4.89 -6.52 6.30
N GLN A 35 -4.16 -6.89 5.23
CA GLN A 35 -2.80 -7.36 5.31
C GLN A 35 -1.92 -6.70 4.25
N MET A 36 -0.70 -6.36 4.63
CA MET A 36 0.33 -5.88 3.71
C MET A 36 1.55 -6.79 3.71
N ILE A 37 2.17 -6.96 2.54
CA ILE A 37 3.43 -7.67 2.36
C ILE A 37 4.39 -6.81 1.52
N THR A 38 5.63 -7.26 1.41
CA THR A 38 6.66 -6.61 0.59
C THR A 38 7.00 -7.43 -0.65
N ASP A 39 7.26 -6.75 -1.74
CA ASP A 39 7.90 -7.29 -2.95
C ASP A 39 9.23 -6.53 -3.09
N SER A 40 10.25 -7.02 -2.38
CA SER A 40 11.57 -6.40 -2.28
C SER A 40 12.30 -6.34 -3.62
N ASP A 41 12.12 -7.36 -4.46
CA ASP A 41 12.76 -7.47 -5.77
C ASP A 41 12.32 -6.34 -6.72
N SER A 42 11.10 -5.83 -6.54
CA SER A 42 10.56 -4.72 -7.33
C SER A 42 10.38 -3.43 -6.55
N ASN A 43 10.94 -3.33 -5.34
CA ASN A 43 10.80 -2.20 -4.44
C ASN A 43 9.33 -1.74 -4.27
N ALA A 44 8.47 -2.65 -3.80
CA ALA A 44 7.07 -2.35 -3.64
C ALA A 44 6.47 -2.87 -2.33
N PHE A 45 5.46 -2.16 -1.86
CA PHE A 45 4.51 -2.65 -0.86
C PHE A 45 3.29 -3.22 -1.58
N ILE A 46 2.74 -4.32 -1.06
CA ILE A 46 1.58 -4.99 -1.65
C ILE A 46 0.51 -5.09 -0.57
N TYR A 47 -0.62 -4.43 -0.78
CA TYR A 47 -1.80 -4.64 0.03
C TYR A 47 -2.63 -5.79 -0.56
N LEU A 48 -3.10 -6.69 0.29
CA LEU A 48 -3.89 -7.83 -0.14
C LEU A 48 -5.36 -7.44 -0.29
N LEU A 49 -5.90 -7.73 -1.46
CA LEU A 49 -7.33 -7.75 -1.73
C LEU A 49 -7.79 -9.20 -1.76
N GLU A 50 -9.04 -9.46 -1.42
CA GLU A 50 -9.61 -10.81 -1.48
C GLU A 50 -10.97 -10.81 -2.17
N ASP A 51 -11.32 -11.94 -2.78
CA ASP A 51 -12.68 -12.27 -3.15
C ASP A 51 -13.06 -13.67 -2.62
N GLU A 52 -14.16 -14.24 -3.11
CA GLU A 52 -14.64 -15.55 -2.64
C GLU A 52 -13.69 -16.72 -2.97
N THR A 53 -12.69 -16.50 -3.83
CA THR A 53 -11.89 -17.55 -4.45
C THR A 53 -10.39 -17.44 -4.20
N GLU A 54 -9.83 -16.23 -4.27
CA GLU A 54 -8.38 -16.03 -4.10
C GLU A 54 -8.01 -14.61 -3.61
N TYR A 55 -6.74 -14.44 -3.26
CA TYR A 55 -6.14 -13.13 -3.01
C TYR A 55 -5.70 -12.47 -4.31
N HIS A 56 -5.76 -11.14 -4.34
CA HIS A 56 -5.24 -10.26 -5.38
C HIS A 56 -4.33 -9.21 -4.77
N TYR A 57 -3.50 -8.58 -5.59
CA TYR A 57 -2.46 -7.67 -5.14
C TYR A 57 -2.77 -6.24 -5.56
N LEU A 58 -2.74 -5.33 -4.59
CA LEU A 58 -2.71 -3.89 -4.83
C LEU A 58 -1.27 -3.42 -4.59
N LYS A 59 -0.56 -3.11 -5.68
CA LYS A 59 0.88 -2.86 -5.69
C LYS A 59 1.20 -1.37 -5.66
N PHE A 60 2.02 -0.97 -4.69
CA PHE A 60 2.51 0.38 -4.47
C PHE A 60 4.01 0.44 -4.73
N GLY A 61 4.37 0.79 -5.96
CA GLY A 61 5.76 1.03 -6.35
C GLY A 61 6.30 2.33 -5.76
N GLN A 62 7.62 2.53 -5.88
CA GLN A 62 8.31 3.69 -5.31
C GLN A 62 7.73 5.03 -5.75
N GLU A 63 7.17 5.09 -6.96
CA GLU A 63 6.55 6.30 -7.51
C GLU A 63 5.40 6.85 -6.66
N VAL A 64 4.73 5.98 -5.87
CA VAL A 64 3.62 6.38 -4.99
C VAL A 64 3.99 6.36 -3.50
N TRP A 65 5.22 6.05 -3.12
CA TRP A 65 5.65 6.07 -1.71
C TRP A 65 5.47 7.43 -1.01
N PRO A 66 5.62 8.60 -1.68
CA PRO A 66 5.26 9.88 -1.06
C PRO A 66 3.80 9.94 -0.58
N LEU A 67 2.87 9.28 -1.30
CA LEU A 67 1.48 9.17 -0.85
C LEU A 67 1.35 8.22 0.34
N LEU A 68 2.14 7.13 0.40
CA LEU A 68 2.17 6.23 1.55
C LEU A 68 2.64 6.93 2.82
N VAL A 69 3.65 7.80 2.72
CA VAL A 69 4.10 8.65 3.84
C VAL A 69 2.95 9.55 4.32
N ASN A 70 2.20 10.15 3.39
CA ASN A 70 1.04 10.98 3.74
C ASN A 70 -0.09 10.15 4.37
N THR A 71 -0.33 8.93 3.90
CA THR A 71 -1.29 7.99 4.49
C THR A 71 -0.98 7.74 5.97
N LEU A 72 0.29 7.52 6.33
CA LEU A 72 0.68 7.30 7.73
C LEU A 72 0.45 8.53 8.62
N LYS A 73 0.52 9.73 8.04
CA LYS A 73 0.25 11.01 8.73
C LYS A 73 -1.23 11.38 8.77
N ALA A 74 -2.04 10.79 7.90
CA ALA A 74 -3.48 11.05 7.82
C ALA A 74 -4.21 10.50 9.06
N VAL A 75 -5.47 10.87 9.25
CA VAL A 75 -6.26 10.38 10.40
C VAL A 75 -6.75 8.96 10.13
N GLU A 76 -7.34 8.74 8.96
CA GLU A 76 -8.02 7.51 8.58
C GLU A 76 -7.16 6.63 7.66
N ASP A 77 -7.54 5.36 7.55
CA ASP A 77 -6.99 4.47 6.52
C ASP A 77 -7.34 5.00 5.11
N PRO A 78 -6.47 4.75 4.11
CA PRO A 78 -6.71 5.20 2.76
C PRO A 78 -7.84 4.40 2.11
N SER A 79 -8.43 4.97 1.06
CA SER A 79 -9.41 4.31 0.24
C SER A 79 -8.92 4.07 -1.19
N LEU A 80 -9.55 3.14 -1.88
CA LEU A 80 -9.31 2.80 -3.27
C LEU A 80 -10.55 3.12 -4.10
N GLN A 81 -10.40 3.95 -5.12
CA GLN A 81 -11.46 4.21 -6.09
C GLN A 81 -11.54 3.07 -7.12
N ILE A 82 -12.69 2.39 -7.16
CA ILE A 82 -13.00 1.30 -8.09
C ILE A 82 -14.24 1.67 -8.90
N GLY A 83 -14.03 2.24 -10.10
CA GLY A 83 -15.13 2.78 -10.89
C GLY A 83 -15.87 3.87 -10.11
N GLU A 84 -17.17 3.67 -9.85
CA GLU A 84 -18.00 4.58 -9.02
C GLU A 84 -17.98 4.23 -7.52
N LYS A 85 -17.33 3.13 -7.13
CA LYS A 85 -17.28 2.66 -5.75
C LYS A 85 -15.98 3.07 -5.08
N GLU A 86 -16.04 3.15 -3.77
CA GLU A 86 -14.90 3.38 -2.90
C GLU A 86 -14.76 2.20 -1.94
N LEU A 87 -13.54 1.70 -1.80
CA LEU A 87 -13.19 0.62 -0.88
C LEU A 87 -12.16 1.14 0.12
N THR A 88 -12.51 1.23 1.39
CA THR A 88 -11.54 1.51 2.46
C THR A 88 -10.57 0.34 2.59
N LEU A 89 -9.27 0.63 2.59
CA LEU A 89 -8.20 -0.33 2.82
C LEU A 89 -7.95 -0.47 4.32
N LEU A 90 -8.87 -1.15 5.01
CA LEU A 90 -8.83 -1.29 6.48
C LEU A 90 -7.51 -1.89 6.96
N GLY A 91 -6.92 -1.34 8.02
CA GLY A 91 -5.68 -1.83 8.63
C GLY A 91 -4.41 -1.45 7.84
N PHE A 92 -4.54 -0.71 6.75
CA PHE A 92 -3.42 -0.34 5.89
C PHE A 92 -2.33 0.41 6.65
N LYS A 93 -2.71 1.41 7.47
CA LYS A 93 -1.73 2.20 8.21
C LYS A 93 -0.98 1.36 9.23
N GLU A 94 -1.67 0.49 9.94
CA GLU A 94 -1.07 -0.40 10.94
C GLU A 94 -0.07 -1.35 10.29
N GLU A 95 -0.49 -2.05 9.23
CA GLU A 95 0.34 -3.00 8.50
C GLU A 95 1.57 -2.34 7.85
N LEU A 96 1.38 -1.19 7.17
CA LEU A 96 2.48 -0.45 6.56
C LEU A 96 3.48 0.03 7.62
N ASN A 97 2.99 0.56 8.74
CA ASN A 97 3.85 1.01 9.83
C ASN A 97 4.67 -0.15 10.40
N MET A 98 4.04 -1.30 10.68
CA MET A 98 4.74 -2.50 11.13
C MET A 98 5.82 -2.94 10.14
N LEU A 99 5.53 -2.96 8.84
CA LEU A 99 6.52 -3.31 7.83
C LEU A 99 7.71 -2.36 7.83
N ILE A 100 7.48 -1.04 7.84
CA ILE A 100 8.55 -0.03 7.82
C ILE A 100 9.51 -0.22 9.00
N PHE A 101 8.99 -0.41 10.22
CA PHE A 101 9.83 -0.63 11.41
C PHE A 101 10.52 -2.01 11.42
N ASN A 102 9.93 -3.03 10.80
CA ASN A 102 10.58 -4.34 10.66
C ASN A 102 11.69 -4.37 9.60
N ILE A 103 11.63 -3.46 8.63
CA ILE A 103 12.60 -3.32 7.54
C ILE A 103 13.81 -2.48 7.96
N GLU A 104 13.62 -1.48 8.83
CA GLU A 104 14.70 -0.61 9.30
C GLU A 104 15.90 -1.41 9.86
N GLY A 105 17.07 -1.23 9.24
CA GLY A 105 18.31 -1.90 9.60
C GLY A 105 18.35 -3.41 9.29
N ASN A 106 17.40 -3.94 8.52
CA ASN A 106 17.23 -5.37 8.28
C ASN A 106 17.43 -5.77 6.81
N ASP A 107 18.70 -5.96 6.44
CA ASP A 107 19.11 -6.36 5.07
C ASP A 107 18.53 -7.70 4.59
N ASN A 108 17.86 -8.49 5.43
CA ASN A 108 17.18 -9.74 5.00
C ASN A 108 16.02 -9.48 4.02
N TYR A 109 15.50 -8.24 3.98
CA TYR A 109 14.54 -7.80 2.97
C TYR A 109 15.23 -7.34 1.66
N GLY A 110 16.56 -7.46 1.58
CA GLY A 110 17.39 -6.90 0.51
C GLY A 110 17.92 -5.52 0.89
N ALA A 111 19.24 -5.37 0.86
CA ALA A 111 19.91 -4.14 1.31
C ALA A 111 19.45 -2.88 0.54
N ASP A 112 19.25 -2.99 -0.77
CA ASP A 112 18.78 -1.85 -1.58
C ASP A 112 17.34 -1.47 -1.25
N PHE A 113 16.45 -2.45 -1.06
CA PHE A 113 15.07 -2.19 -0.67
C PHE A 113 14.98 -1.59 0.73
N SER A 114 15.73 -2.16 1.69
CA SER A 114 15.75 -1.70 3.08
C SER A 114 16.22 -0.25 3.17
N ARG A 115 17.33 0.08 2.50
CA ARG A 115 17.84 1.45 2.41
C ARG A 115 16.85 2.39 1.72
N ALA A 116 16.19 1.96 0.66
CA ALA A 116 15.20 2.80 -0.02
C ALA A 116 13.99 3.10 0.86
N VAL A 117 13.53 2.12 1.66
CA VAL A 117 12.45 2.32 2.64
C VAL A 117 12.90 3.30 3.73
N GLU A 118 14.11 3.14 4.28
CA GLU A 118 14.64 4.07 5.28
C GLU A 118 14.74 5.51 4.76
N GLU A 119 15.20 5.68 3.51
CA GLU A 119 15.30 6.99 2.86
C GLU A 119 13.91 7.62 2.65
N ALA A 120 12.97 6.86 2.06
CA ALA A 120 11.64 7.36 1.70
C ALA A 120 10.73 7.63 2.91
N PHE A 121 10.84 6.81 3.97
CA PHE A 121 10.01 6.90 5.18
C PHE A 121 10.75 7.52 6.37
N SER A 122 11.86 8.22 6.11
CA SER A 122 12.69 8.80 7.17
C SER A 122 11.95 9.75 8.12
N GLU A 123 10.88 10.41 7.66
CA GLU A 123 10.02 11.26 8.51
C GLU A 123 9.14 10.46 9.48
N ILE A 124 8.82 9.21 9.14
CA ILE A 124 8.04 8.30 9.99
C ILE A 124 8.97 7.61 11.00
N LEU A 125 10.13 7.14 10.55
CA LEU A 125 11.11 6.43 11.41
C LEU A 125 11.74 7.32 12.50
N LYS A 126 11.76 8.64 12.29
CA LYS A 126 12.35 9.61 13.23
C LYS A 126 11.32 10.31 14.13
N ALA A 127 10.03 10.03 13.95
CA ALA A 127 8.93 10.63 14.70
C ALA A 127 8.75 9.97 16.07
#